data_AF-A0A8T3SPZ2-F1
#
_entry.id   AF-A0A8T3SPZ2-F1
#
_cell.length_a   1.000
_cell.length_b   1.000
_cell.length_c   1.000
_cell.angle_alpha   90.00
_cell.angle_beta   90.00
_cell.angle_gamma   90.00
#
_symmetry.space_group_name_H-M   'P 1'
#
loop_
_entity.id
_entity.type
_entity.pdbx_description
1 polymer ?
#
loop_
_entity_poly.entity_id
_entity_poly.type
_entity_poly.pdbx_seq_one_letter_code
_entity_poly.pdbx_strand_id
1 'polypeptide(L)'
;MPKKSSPPMDAERRAEARRRARLQAQGRPGEEGEEQDEVEAAPTRRPSTSMVQRLFPPAAPLPGKPDPLAGFTYSGRLRPVVSSLWLIPRNLLAGVVMGVLWAAAYIVTIQYASSMVGSIASFASFGALVAAGWIGWQRPWLYGFVAAVIGYVIYTIYVIIALAGNPALNQPGATTQAALFLFTNGVLQAGIGALAGFYGGYLRRRMADPTA
;
A
#
# COMPACT_ATOMS: atom_id res chain seq x y z
N MET A 1 20.06 -12.26 -47.81
CA MET A 1 19.69 -12.97 -46.56
C MET A 1 18.19 -13.31 -46.59
N PRO A 2 17.77 -14.42 -45.96
CA PRO A 2 16.93 -15.44 -46.61
C PRO A 2 15.44 -15.50 -46.17
N LYS A 3 14.64 -16.13 -47.05
CA LYS A 3 13.44 -17.00 -46.87
C LYS A 3 12.42 -16.68 -45.76
N LYS A 4 11.12 -16.60 -46.14
CA LYS A 4 10.16 -17.68 -45.85
C LYS A 4 8.82 -17.52 -46.60
N SER A 5 8.60 -18.46 -47.51
CA SER A 5 7.30 -18.95 -47.97
C SER A 5 6.44 -19.42 -46.77
N SER A 6 5.15 -19.05 -46.77
CA SER A 6 3.99 -19.90 -46.37
C SER A 6 2.65 -19.15 -46.54
N PRO A 7 2.07 -19.05 -47.77
CA PRO A 7 0.71 -18.53 -47.94
C PRO A 7 -0.47 -19.53 -47.88
N PRO A 8 -0.35 -20.88 -47.71
CA PRO A 8 -1.52 -21.77 -47.82
C PRO A 8 -2.37 -21.88 -46.54
N MET A 9 -1.77 -21.75 -45.35
CA MET A 9 -2.47 -21.97 -44.06
C MET A 9 -3.54 -20.91 -43.75
N ASP A 10 -3.32 -19.67 -44.16
CA ASP A 10 -4.27 -18.58 -43.92
C ASP A 10 -5.44 -18.61 -44.92
N ALA A 11 -5.27 -19.25 -46.07
CA ALA A 11 -6.34 -19.46 -47.04
C ALA A 11 -7.29 -20.57 -46.57
N GLU A 12 -6.76 -21.67 -46.05
CA GLU A 12 -7.54 -22.79 -45.51
C GLU A 12 -8.32 -22.38 -44.26
N ARG A 13 -7.70 -21.64 -43.33
CA ARG A 13 -8.39 -21.13 -42.13
C ARG A 13 -9.54 -20.18 -42.46
N ARG A 14 -9.39 -19.34 -43.49
CA ARG A 14 -10.47 -18.45 -43.97
C ARG A 14 -11.57 -19.23 -44.68
N ALA A 15 -11.24 -20.32 -45.38
CA ALA A 15 -12.22 -21.20 -46.00
C ALA A 15 -13.04 -21.99 -44.96
N GLU A 16 -12.40 -22.50 -43.90
CA GLU A 16 -13.07 -23.18 -42.79
C GLU A 16 -13.98 -22.24 -41.99
N ALA A 17 -13.55 -21.00 -41.73
CA ALA A 17 -14.37 -20.00 -41.05
C ALA A 17 -15.65 -19.68 -41.85
N ARG A 18 -15.55 -19.54 -43.18
CA ARG A 18 -16.71 -19.33 -44.05
C ARG A 18 -17.62 -20.55 -44.11
N ARG A 19 -17.06 -21.77 -44.08
CA ARG A 19 -17.82 -23.01 -44.02
C ARG A 19 -18.60 -23.14 -42.71
N ARG A 20 -17.97 -22.83 -41.57
CA ARG A 20 -18.63 -22.82 -40.24
C ARG A 20 -19.72 -21.77 -40.13
N ALA A 21 -19.50 -20.56 -40.65
CA ALA A 21 -20.52 -19.52 -40.69
C ALA A 21 -21.75 -19.91 -41.54
N ARG A 22 -21.55 -20.62 -42.66
CA ARG A 22 -22.66 -21.15 -43.48
C ARG A 22 -23.43 -22.27 -42.77
N LEU A 23 -22.75 -23.12 -42.01
CA LEU A 23 -23.40 -24.19 -41.23
C LEU A 23 -24.20 -23.62 -40.05
N GLN A 24 -23.71 -22.58 -39.38
CA GLN A 24 -24.46 -21.86 -38.35
C GLN A 24 -25.68 -21.11 -38.93
N ALA A 25 -25.56 -20.51 -40.11
CA ALA A 25 -26.69 -19.85 -40.79
C ALA A 25 -27.76 -20.85 -41.28
N GLN A 26 -27.42 -22.13 -41.48
CA GLN A 26 -28.36 -23.19 -41.84
C GLN A 26 -29.02 -23.87 -40.63
N GLY A 27 -28.75 -23.40 -39.40
CA GLY A 27 -29.51 -23.82 -38.21
C GLY A 27 -29.34 -25.28 -37.79
N ARG A 28 -28.22 -25.94 -38.13
CA ARG A 28 -27.89 -27.26 -37.59
C ARG A 28 -27.00 -27.10 -36.33
N PRO A 29 -27.54 -27.31 -35.11
CA PRO A 29 -26.73 -27.31 -33.91
C PRO A 29 -25.87 -28.58 -33.88
N GLY A 30 -24.59 -28.43 -33.57
CA GLY A 30 -23.77 -29.55 -33.14
C GLY A 30 -24.10 -29.87 -31.69
N GLU A 31 -24.95 -30.86 -31.49
CA GLU A 31 -25.06 -31.65 -30.25
C GLU A 31 -23.71 -32.40 -30.08
N GLU A 32 -23.07 -32.58 -28.92
CA GLU A 32 -23.52 -32.73 -27.54
C GLU A 32 -22.38 -32.30 -26.57
N GLY A 33 -22.76 -31.81 -25.39
CA GLY A 33 -21.86 -31.44 -24.30
C GLY A 33 -22.56 -30.51 -23.32
N GLU A 34 -23.39 -31.12 -22.47
CA GLU A 34 -24.28 -30.49 -21.48
C GLU A 34 -23.56 -29.66 -20.40
N GLU A 35 -24.39 -28.87 -19.70
CA GLU A 35 -24.21 -28.28 -18.36
C GLU A 35 -23.55 -26.89 -18.23
N GLN A 36 -24.45 -25.90 -18.11
CA GLN A 36 -24.54 -24.94 -17.00
C GLN A 36 -23.20 -24.35 -16.50
N ASP A 37 -22.96 -23.07 -16.79
CA ASP A 37 -23.16 -21.98 -15.82
C ASP A 37 -22.51 -20.68 -16.29
N GLU A 38 -23.04 -19.59 -15.73
CA GLU A 38 -22.52 -18.22 -15.79
C GLU A 38 -22.60 -17.51 -17.15
N VAL A 39 -23.66 -16.70 -17.26
CA VAL A 39 -23.66 -15.47 -18.03
C VAL A 39 -22.38 -14.69 -17.69
N GLU A 40 -21.41 -14.84 -18.58
CA GLU A 40 -20.11 -14.21 -18.62
C GLU A 40 -20.26 -12.72 -18.27
N ALA A 41 -19.89 -12.38 -17.03
CA ALA A 41 -19.78 -11.00 -16.59
C ALA A 41 -18.86 -10.29 -17.57
N ALA A 42 -19.44 -9.35 -18.33
CA ALA A 42 -18.72 -8.52 -19.30
C ALA A 42 -17.35 -8.13 -18.71
N PRO A 43 -16.24 -8.30 -19.45
CA PRO A 43 -14.91 -8.08 -18.90
C PRO A 43 -14.83 -6.64 -18.41
N THR A 44 -14.94 -6.47 -17.10
CA THR A 44 -14.75 -5.19 -16.43
C THR A 44 -13.32 -4.80 -16.77
N ARG A 45 -13.17 -3.80 -17.64
CA ARG A 45 -11.89 -3.21 -18.02
C ARG A 45 -11.07 -3.05 -16.75
N ARG A 46 -10.02 -3.86 -16.60
CA ARG A 46 -9.14 -3.79 -15.42
C ARG A 46 -8.67 -2.33 -15.32
N PRO A 47 -9.02 -1.60 -14.24
CA PRO A 47 -8.55 -0.23 -14.11
C PRO A 47 -7.02 -0.25 -14.17
N SER A 48 -6.43 0.66 -14.94
CA SER A 48 -4.97 0.76 -15.05
C SER A 48 -4.39 0.85 -13.64
N THR A 49 -3.68 -0.20 -13.21
CA THR A 49 -3.10 -0.26 -11.87
C THR A 49 -2.07 0.85 -11.74
N SER A 50 -2.30 1.79 -10.83
CA SER A 50 -1.33 2.84 -10.53
C SER A 50 -0.05 2.22 -9.96
N MET A 51 1.09 2.89 -10.11
CA MET A 51 2.38 2.40 -9.58
C MET A 51 2.30 2.11 -8.07
N VAL A 52 1.56 2.94 -7.32
CA VAL A 52 1.30 2.75 -5.88
C VAL A 52 0.47 1.49 -5.62
N GLN A 53 -0.52 1.17 -6.47
CA GLN A 53 -1.28 -0.08 -6.35
C GLN A 53 -0.46 -1.32 -6.71
N ARG A 54 0.58 -1.17 -7.53
CA ARG A 54 1.52 -2.27 -7.80
C ARG A 54 2.45 -2.53 -6.62
N LEU A 55 2.95 -1.46 -5.98
CA LEU A 55 3.82 -1.54 -4.80
C LEU A 55 3.04 -1.95 -3.53
N PHE A 56 1.81 -1.45 -3.40
CA PHE A 56 0.94 -1.69 -2.25
C PHE A 56 -0.48 -2.06 -2.74
N PRO A 57 -0.71 -3.33 -3.11
CA PRO A 57 -2.03 -3.76 -3.57
C PRO A 57 -3.10 -3.49 -2.49
N PRO A 58 -4.32 -3.08 -2.89
CA PRO A 58 -5.42 -2.90 -1.95
C PRO A 58 -5.63 -4.19 -1.14
N ALA A 59 -5.73 -4.03 0.17
CA ALA A 59 -6.06 -5.13 1.06
C ALA A 59 -7.40 -5.76 0.67
N ALA A 60 -7.47 -7.09 0.54
CA ALA A 60 -8.76 -7.76 0.57
C ALA A 60 -9.44 -7.49 1.93
N PRO A 61 -10.78 -7.32 1.95
CA PRO A 61 -11.51 -7.16 3.20
C PRO A 61 -11.29 -8.39 4.10
N LEU A 62 -11.06 -8.16 5.39
CA LEU A 62 -10.93 -9.26 6.36
C LEU A 62 -12.29 -9.96 6.54
N PRO A 63 -12.32 -11.30 6.74
CA PRO A 63 -13.55 -12.03 7.03
C PRO A 63 -14.31 -11.39 8.19
N GLY A 64 -15.63 -11.18 8.02
CA GLY A 64 -16.50 -10.64 9.05
C GLY A 64 -16.31 -9.15 9.40
N LYS A 65 -15.51 -8.40 8.63
CA LYS A 65 -15.36 -6.95 8.84
C LYS A 65 -16.15 -6.11 7.83
N PRO A 66 -16.72 -4.97 8.26
CA PRO A 66 -17.45 -4.07 7.37
C PRO A 66 -16.53 -3.47 6.31
N ASP A 67 -17.11 -3.13 5.16
CA ASP A 67 -16.39 -2.45 4.07
C ASP A 67 -15.73 -1.17 4.61
N PRO A 68 -14.40 -1.06 4.53
CA PRO A 68 -13.69 0.12 5.02
C PRO A 68 -14.12 1.41 4.33
N LEU A 69 -14.65 1.36 3.11
CA LEU A 69 -15.08 2.52 2.32
C LEU A 69 -16.61 2.72 2.33
N ALA A 70 -17.32 2.13 3.29
CA ALA A 70 -18.77 2.31 3.43
C ALA A 70 -19.13 3.81 3.54
N GLY A 71 -19.95 4.30 2.60
CA GLY A 71 -20.36 5.71 2.52
C GLY A 71 -19.37 6.64 1.80
N PHE A 72 -18.33 6.11 1.17
CA PHE A 72 -17.42 6.90 0.32
C PHE A 72 -17.97 7.02 -1.11
N THR A 73 -18.37 8.24 -1.51
CA THR A 73 -19.09 8.49 -2.77
C THR A 73 -18.25 9.10 -3.90
N TYR A 74 -16.99 9.45 -3.65
CA TYR A 74 -16.16 10.12 -4.65
C TYR A 74 -15.72 9.17 -5.79
N SER A 75 -16.01 9.57 -7.04
CA SER A 75 -15.76 8.79 -8.26
C SER A 75 -14.73 9.41 -9.22
N GLY A 76 -14.12 10.54 -8.87
CA GLY A 76 -13.18 11.27 -9.75
C GLY A 76 -11.80 10.60 -9.91
N ARG A 77 -10.95 11.18 -10.77
CA ARG A 77 -9.60 10.65 -11.08
C ARG A 77 -8.69 10.48 -9.86
N LEU A 78 -8.90 11.27 -8.81
CA LEU A 78 -8.13 11.22 -7.56
C LEU A 78 -8.71 10.25 -6.52
N ARG A 79 -9.63 9.37 -6.90
CA ARG A 79 -10.31 8.45 -5.98
C ARG A 79 -9.36 7.67 -5.06
N PRO A 80 -8.18 7.17 -5.52
CA PRO A 80 -7.24 6.48 -4.64
C PRO A 80 -6.71 7.35 -3.51
N VAL A 81 -6.48 8.64 -3.77
CA VAL A 81 -5.96 9.62 -2.80
C VAL A 81 -7.06 10.07 -1.86
N VAL A 82 -8.22 10.45 -2.40
CA VAL A 82 -9.36 10.91 -1.60
C VAL A 82 -9.88 9.80 -0.68
N SER A 83 -9.90 8.55 -1.15
CA SER A 83 -10.24 7.40 -0.29
C SER A 83 -9.23 7.17 0.83
N SER A 84 -7.92 7.36 0.58
CA SER A 84 -6.92 7.31 1.65
C SER A 84 -7.15 8.42 2.69
N LEU A 85 -7.31 9.66 2.25
CA LEU A 85 -7.53 10.81 3.14
C LEU A 85 -8.79 10.64 3.99
N TRP A 86 -9.84 10.06 3.41
CA TRP A 86 -11.10 9.80 4.09
C TRP A 86 -11.00 8.70 5.16
N LEU A 87 -10.01 7.79 5.06
CA LEU A 87 -9.77 6.74 6.05
C LEU A 87 -9.01 7.24 7.28
N ILE A 88 -8.05 8.17 7.11
CA ILE A 88 -7.21 8.71 8.19
C ILE A 88 -8.00 9.17 9.42
N PRO A 89 -9.02 10.04 9.30
CA PRO A 89 -9.74 10.55 10.47
C PRO A 89 -10.62 9.48 11.14
N ARG A 90 -10.92 8.37 10.46
CA ARG A 90 -11.78 7.31 11.01
C ARG A 90 -11.04 6.25 11.82
N ASN A 91 -9.70 6.27 11.79
CA ASN A 91 -8.90 5.38 12.60
C ASN A 91 -7.67 6.11 13.13
N LEU A 92 -7.94 7.11 13.98
CA LEU A 92 -6.91 7.92 14.66
C LEU A 92 -5.99 7.06 15.52
N LEU A 93 -6.48 5.93 16.04
CA LEU A 93 -5.67 5.03 16.85
C LEU A 93 -4.54 4.38 16.03
N ALA A 94 -4.84 3.93 14.81
CA ALA A 94 -3.83 3.35 13.91
C ALA A 94 -2.80 4.39 13.43
N GLY A 95 -3.21 5.63 13.19
CA GLY A 95 -2.32 6.69 12.70
C GLY A 95 -1.68 7.51 13.82
N VAL A 96 -2.48 8.32 14.51
CA VAL A 96 -2.02 9.32 15.48
C VAL A 96 -1.42 8.66 16.72
N VAL A 97 -2.14 7.75 17.38
CA VAL A 97 -1.68 7.16 18.65
C VAL A 97 -0.40 6.35 18.44
N MET A 98 -0.35 5.53 17.38
CA MET A 98 0.87 4.79 17.04
C MET A 98 2.02 5.72 16.61
N GLY A 99 1.73 6.85 15.97
CA GLY A 99 2.75 7.87 15.66
C GLY A 99 3.33 8.55 16.91
N VAL A 100 2.49 8.84 17.91
CA VAL A 100 2.95 9.37 19.21
C VAL A 100 3.81 8.35 19.94
N LEU A 101 3.37 7.09 20.00
CA LEU A 101 4.14 6.00 20.62
C LEU A 101 5.47 5.78 19.90
N TRP A 102 5.46 5.80 18.57
CA TRP A 102 6.68 5.73 17.76
C TRP A 102 7.65 6.86 18.12
N ALA A 103 7.17 8.10 18.20
CA ALA A 103 8.01 9.26 18.50
C ALA A 103 8.60 9.19 19.89
N ALA A 104 7.78 8.89 20.91
CA ALA A 104 8.24 8.75 22.28
C ALA A 104 9.33 7.67 22.40
N ALA A 105 9.09 6.50 21.81
CA ALA A 105 10.05 5.40 21.80
C ALA A 105 11.32 5.77 21.02
N TYR A 106 11.21 6.41 19.86
CA TYR A 106 12.35 6.81 19.04
C TYR A 106 13.24 7.85 19.73
N ILE A 107 12.64 8.82 20.43
CA ILE A 107 13.37 9.79 21.25
C ILE A 107 14.16 9.08 22.36
N VAL A 108 13.54 8.12 23.06
CA VAL A 108 14.21 7.31 24.09
C VAL A 108 15.36 6.49 23.49
N THR A 109 15.18 5.89 22.31
CA THR A 109 16.25 5.17 21.60
C THR A 109 17.48 6.05 21.38
N ILE A 110 17.28 7.31 21.00
CA ILE A 110 18.38 8.24 20.73
C ILE A 110 19.02 8.74 22.03
N GLN A 111 18.23 9.09 23.04
CA GLN A 111 18.75 9.60 24.32
C GLN A 111 19.54 8.54 25.09
N TYR A 112 19.11 7.28 25.03
CA TYR A 112 19.70 6.16 25.74
C TYR A 112 20.44 5.22 24.80
N ALA A 113 21.08 5.78 23.76
CA ALA A 113 21.87 5.01 22.80
C ALA A 113 22.91 4.12 23.49
N SER A 114 23.15 2.93 22.95
CA SER A 114 24.08 1.92 23.48
C SER A 114 23.72 1.35 24.86
N SER A 115 22.50 1.56 25.33
CA SER A 115 21.97 0.95 26.56
C SER A 115 20.86 -0.07 26.27
N MET A 116 20.58 -0.94 27.24
CA MET A 116 19.45 -1.87 27.16
C MET A 116 18.10 -1.15 27.03
N VAL A 117 17.95 0.00 27.68
CA VAL A 117 16.74 0.85 27.57
C VAL A 117 16.56 1.34 26.14
N GLY A 118 17.62 1.82 25.50
CA GLY A 118 17.60 2.27 24.10
C GLY A 118 17.22 1.15 23.12
N SER A 119 17.71 -0.07 23.36
CA SER A 119 17.36 -1.26 22.57
C SER A 119 15.90 -1.65 22.73
N ILE A 120 15.35 -1.66 23.95
CA ILE A 120 13.92 -1.95 24.17
C ILE A 120 13.06 -0.89 23.47
N ALA A 121 13.45 0.39 23.58
CA ALA A 121 12.76 1.49 22.93
C ALA A 121 12.80 1.38 21.40
N SER A 122 13.88 0.85 20.81
CA SER A 122 13.95 0.69 19.34
C SER A 122 12.98 -0.38 18.85
N PHE A 123 12.83 -1.49 19.60
CA PHE A 123 11.80 -2.49 19.34
C PHE A 123 10.39 -1.91 19.51
N ALA A 124 10.15 -1.11 20.55
CA ALA A 124 8.85 -0.46 20.76
C ALA A 124 8.53 0.54 19.63
N SER A 125 9.53 1.31 19.18
CA SER A 125 9.39 2.25 18.07
C SER A 125 9.02 1.49 16.78
N PHE A 126 9.82 0.50 16.38
CA PHE A 126 9.51 -0.29 15.19
C PHE A 126 8.15 -1.04 15.33
N GLY A 127 7.90 -1.62 16.49
CA GLY A 127 6.66 -2.31 16.83
C GLY A 127 5.43 -1.41 16.71
N ALA A 128 5.53 -0.13 17.06
CA ALA A 128 4.44 0.83 16.89
C ALA A 128 4.05 1.04 15.41
N LEU A 129 5.03 1.06 14.49
CA LEU A 129 4.75 1.17 13.05
C LEU A 129 4.10 -0.10 12.49
N VAL A 130 4.55 -1.27 12.95
CA VAL A 130 3.92 -2.56 12.62
C VAL A 130 2.49 -2.60 13.17
N ALA A 131 2.29 -2.17 14.42
CA ALA A 131 0.99 -2.07 15.07
C ALA A 131 0.06 -1.07 14.36
N ALA A 132 0.57 0.04 13.84
CA ALA A 132 -0.19 0.99 13.01
C ALA A 132 -0.81 0.30 11.79
N GLY A 133 -0.01 -0.49 11.06
CA GLY A 133 -0.48 -1.28 9.93
C GLY A 133 -1.42 -2.41 10.33
N TRP A 134 -1.14 -3.05 11.47
CA TRP A 134 -1.99 -4.09 12.04
C TRP A 134 -3.39 -3.55 12.35
N ILE A 135 -3.48 -2.48 13.15
CA ILE A 135 -4.73 -1.85 13.58
C ILE A 135 -5.43 -1.21 12.37
N GLY A 136 -4.66 -0.55 11.51
CA GLY A 136 -5.05 0.06 10.24
C GLY A 136 -5.23 -0.92 9.07
N TRP A 137 -5.76 -2.11 9.34
CA TRP A 137 -5.81 -3.26 8.42
C TRP A 137 -6.39 -2.97 7.02
N GLN A 138 -7.24 -1.94 6.91
CA GLN A 138 -7.92 -1.50 5.69
C GLN A 138 -6.95 -1.00 4.63
N ARG A 139 -5.95 -0.22 5.05
CA ARG A 139 -4.82 0.27 4.23
C ARG A 139 -3.56 0.30 5.09
N PRO A 140 -2.94 -0.85 5.34
CA PRO A 140 -1.90 -0.98 6.36
C PRO A 140 -0.69 -0.07 6.13
N TRP A 141 -0.23 0.01 4.87
CA TRP A 141 0.87 0.90 4.47
C TRP A 141 0.56 2.37 4.74
N LEU A 142 -0.70 2.80 4.55
CA LEU A 142 -1.14 4.18 4.76
C LEU A 142 -1.04 4.54 6.23
N TYR A 143 -1.51 3.66 7.12
CA TYR A 143 -1.48 3.95 8.56
C TYR A 143 -0.06 3.89 9.13
N GLY A 144 0.80 2.97 8.66
CA GLY A 144 2.22 3.00 9.01
C GLY A 144 2.93 4.26 8.49
N PHE A 145 2.62 4.70 7.27
CA PHE A 145 3.11 5.97 6.72
C PHE A 145 2.64 7.17 7.55
N VAL A 146 1.35 7.26 7.86
CA VAL A 146 0.78 8.35 8.67
C VAL A 146 1.38 8.38 10.07
N ALA A 147 1.51 7.21 10.72
CA ALA A 147 2.15 7.10 12.02
C ALA A 147 3.60 7.61 11.98
N ALA A 148 4.38 7.21 10.97
CA ALA A 148 5.74 7.69 10.81
C ALA A 148 5.80 9.20 10.52
N VAL A 149 4.92 9.74 9.68
CA VAL A 149 4.89 11.19 9.40
C VAL A 149 4.54 12.00 10.65
N ILE A 150 3.48 11.63 11.36
CA ILE A 150 3.07 12.31 12.60
C ILE A 150 4.17 12.19 13.64
N GLY A 151 4.70 10.98 13.82
CA GLY A 151 5.77 10.73 14.76
C GLY A 151 7.03 11.53 14.43
N TYR A 152 7.39 11.62 13.15
CA TYR A 152 8.55 12.38 12.69
C TYR A 152 8.38 13.88 12.89
N VAL A 153 7.17 14.42 12.72
CA VAL A 153 6.87 15.82 13.05
C VAL A 153 7.10 16.07 14.54
N ILE A 154 6.62 15.19 15.43
CA ILE A 154 6.86 15.29 16.88
C ILE A 154 8.36 15.23 17.20
N TYR A 155 9.09 14.28 16.60
CA TYR A 155 10.53 14.15 16.74
C TYR A 155 11.26 15.42 16.25
N THR A 156 10.84 15.99 15.12
CA THR A 156 11.42 17.21 14.57
C THR A 156 11.23 18.40 15.51
N ILE A 157 10.04 18.56 16.09
CA ILE A 157 9.76 19.58 17.11
C ILE A 157 10.68 19.39 18.32
N TYR A 158 10.80 18.16 18.82
CA TYR A 158 11.72 17.83 19.90
C TYR A 158 13.18 18.21 19.56
N VAL A 159 13.66 17.84 18.38
CA VAL A 159 15.02 18.16 17.92
C VAL A 159 15.22 19.68 17.83
N ILE A 160 14.28 20.42 17.24
CA ILE A 160 14.35 21.89 17.15
C ILE A 160 14.44 22.53 18.54
N ILE A 161 13.60 22.09 19.48
CA ILE A 161 13.61 22.62 20.86
C ILE A 161 14.93 22.28 21.56
N ALA A 162 15.42 21.04 21.43
CA ALA A 162 16.70 20.62 22.01
C ALA A 162 17.89 21.36 21.41
N LEU A 163 17.79 21.72 20.13
CA LEU A 163 18.81 22.44 19.38
C LEU A 163 18.76 23.96 19.59
N ALA A 164 17.61 24.54 19.95
CA ALA A 164 17.42 26.00 20.05
C ALA A 164 18.42 26.71 20.99
N GLY A 165 19.00 26.00 21.96
CA GLY A 165 20.02 26.53 22.87
C GLY A 165 21.47 26.15 22.52
N ASN A 166 21.72 25.45 21.41
CA ASN A 166 23.03 24.87 21.11
C ASN A 166 23.92 25.86 20.32
N PRO A 167 25.04 26.35 20.89
CA PRO A 167 25.93 27.30 20.21
C PRO A 167 26.58 26.74 18.94
N ALA A 168 26.61 25.41 18.75
CA ALA A 168 27.11 24.78 17.53
C ALA A 168 26.30 25.14 16.27
N LEU A 169 25.05 25.59 16.42
CA LEU A 169 24.19 26.01 15.30
C LEU A 169 24.48 27.42 14.80
N ASN A 170 25.29 28.20 15.53
CA ASN A 170 25.74 29.52 15.10
C ASN A 170 26.88 29.45 14.08
N GLN A 171 27.34 28.24 13.74
CA GLN A 171 28.36 28.07 12.72
C GLN A 171 27.76 28.23 11.30
N PRO A 172 28.48 28.87 10.36
CA PRO A 172 28.03 29.01 8.99
C PRO A 172 27.67 27.65 8.36
N GLY A 173 26.44 27.54 7.84
CA GLY A 173 25.94 26.32 7.18
C GLY A 173 25.38 25.24 8.11
N ALA A 174 25.48 25.37 9.43
CA ALA A 174 24.98 24.38 10.39
C ALA A 174 23.44 24.22 10.31
N THR A 175 22.71 25.31 10.11
CA THR A 175 21.25 25.30 9.95
C THR A 175 20.82 24.58 8.67
N THR A 176 21.53 24.80 7.56
CA THR A 176 21.27 24.09 6.30
C THR A 176 21.55 22.60 6.42
N GLN A 177 22.65 22.21 7.08
CA GLN A 177 22.96 20.81 7.34
C GLN A 177 21.90 20.14 8.22
N ALA A 178 21.44 20.81 9.28
CA ALA A 178 20.37 20.31 10.14
C ALA A 178 19.05 20.14 9.36
N ALA A 179 18.69 21.11 8.51
CA ALA A 179 17.50 21.02 7.67
C ALA A 179 17.59 19.85 6.67
N LEU A 180 18.74 19.66 6.01
CA LEU A 180 18.97 18.54 5.10
C LEU A 180 18.92 17.20 5.81
N PHE A 181 19.49 17.10 7.01
CA PHE A 181 19.42 15.90 7.84
C PHE A 181 17.97 15.58 8.20
N LEU A 182 17.21 16.55 8.71
CA LEU A 182 15.80 16.37 9.08
C LEU A 182 14.94 16.01 7.86
N PHE A 183 15.19 16.62 6.71
CA PHE A 183 14.46 16.30 5.51
C PHE A 183 14.75 14.86 5.03
N THR A 184 16.03 14.50 4.91
CA THR A 184 16.45 13.19 4.41
C THR A 184 16.01 12.07 5.35
N ASN A 185 16.20 12.26 6.65
CA ASN A 185 15.76 11.31 7.67
C ASN A 185 14.22 11.23 7.69
N GLY A 186 13.50 12.35 7.54
CA GLY A 186 12.04 12.34 7.46
C GLY A 186 11.49 11.53 6.29
N VAL A 187 12.07 11.70 5.10
CA VAL A 187 11.70 10.90 3.91
C VAL A 187 11.98 9.41 4.14
N LEU A 188 13.12 9.08 4.73
CA LEU A 188 13.48 7.70 5.06
C LEU A 188 12.49 7.09 6.04
N GLN A 189 12.16 7.80 7.13
CA GLN A 189 11.23 7.32 8.15
C GLN A 189 9.82 7.13 7.60
N ALA A 190 9.37 8.01 6.71
CA ALA A 190 8.09 7.84 6.02
C ALA A 190 8.06 6.55 5.16
N GLY A 191 9.16 6.25 4.47
CA GLY A 191 9.34 5.01 3.72
C GLY A 191 9.35 3.76 4.60
N ILE A 192 10.11 3.78 5.70
CA ILE A 192 10.14 2.71 6.71
C ILE A 192 8.75 2.49 7.30
N GLY A 193 8.04 3.57 7.65
CA GLY A 193 6.67 3.53 8.15
C GLY A 193 5.70 2.85 7.19
N ALA A 194 5.76 3.19 5.89
CA ALA A 194 4.93 2.56 4.89
C ALA A 194 5.19 1.05 4.78
N LEU A 195 6.45 0.63 4.79
CA LEU A 195 6.86 -0.78 4.71
C LEU A 195 6.49 -1.56 5.99
N ALA A 196 6.77 -1.01 7.16
CA ALA A 196 6.43 -1.62 8.45
C ALA A 196 4.90 -1.75 8.61
N GLY A 197 4.15 -0.72 8.21
CA GLY A 197 2.69 -0.76 8.19
C GLY A 197 2.17 -1.83 7.22
N PHE A 198 2.75 -1.93 6.02
CA PHE A 198 2.40 -3.00 5.08
C PHE A 198 2.63 -4.39 5.69
N TYR A 199 3.78 -4.60 6.34
CA TYR A 199 4.12 -5.84 7.01
C TYR A 199 3.15 -6.16 8.17
N GLY A 200 2.81 -5.19 9.02
CA GLY A 200 1.82 -5.39 10.09
C GLY A 200 0.44 -5.80 9.59
N GLY A 201 0.01 -5.23 8.46
CA GLY A 201 -1.22 -5.65 7.79
C GLY A 201 -1.15 -7.07 7.22
N TYR A 202 0.00 -7.46 6.67
CA TYR A 202 0.23 -8.82 6.19
C TYR A 202 0.14 -9.84 7.34
N LEU A 203 0.81 -9.58 8.46
CA LEU A 203 0.76 -10.46 9.62
C LEU A 203 -0.68 -10.62 10.15
N ARG A 204 -1.45 -9.53 10.18
CA ARG A 204 -2.86 -9.60 10.62
C ARG A 204 -3.71 -10.52 9.76
N ARG A 205 -3.48 -10.53 8.44
CA ARG A 205 -4.21 -11.41 7.53
C ARG A 205 -3.80 -12.86 7.72
N ARG A 206 -2.50 -13.12 7.90
CA ARG A 206 -2.00 -14.47 8.21
C ARG A 206 -2.61 -15.05 9.48
N MET A 207 -2.79 -14.24 10.52
CA MET A 207 -3.44 -14.71 11.76
C MET A 207 -4.97 -14.82 11.68
N ALA A 208 -5.59 -14.15 10.70
CA ALA A 208 -7.04 -14.18 10.49
C ALA A 208 -7.49 -15.21 9.45
N ASP A 209 -6.54 -15.85 8.75
CA ASP A 209 -6.80 -16.87 7.76
C ASP A 209 -6.91 -18.24 8.48
N PRO A 210 -8.10 -18.85 8.55
CA PRO A 210 -8.29 -20.14 9.21
C PRO A 210 -7.64 -21.30 8.44
N THR A 211 -7.09 -21.07 7.26
CA THR A 211 -6.44 -22.08 6.40
C THR A 211 -4.91 -21.95 6.33
N ALA A 212 -4.33 -21.00 7.06
CA ALA A 212 -2.88 -20.74 7.09
C ALA A 212 -2.12 -21.65 8.07
#